data_AF-A0A1A2PVP0-F1
#
_entry.id   AF-A0A1A2PVP0-F1
#
_cell.length_a   1.000
_cell.length_b   1.000
_cell.length_c   1.000
_cell.angle_alpha   90.00
_cell.angle_beta   90.00
_cell.angle_gamma   90.00
#
_symmetry.space_group_name_H-M   'P 1'
#
loop_
_entity.id
_entity.type
_entity.pdbx_description
1 polymer ?
#
loop_
_entity_poly.entity_id
_entity_poly.type
_entity_poly.pdbx_seq_one_letter_code
_entity_poly.pdbx_strand_id
1 'polypeptide(L)'
;MRELKVVGLDADSKYLICEGDGPEERFRLKADDELRTVLRGEKKYPEQPQLEIEVTNMLSPKEIQAKIRAGASVEQVAAASGSELSRVRRFAHPVLLERFRAAELATAAHPMLADGPSVLTLLETVSAAFVTRGLDHDKLSWDAWRNEDNRWTVQLAWKVGRSDNLAHFSFSPGAHGGTVTAIDDAASALIDPDFEQPLRPVARVAHVDFQEPAVAPAPAAAAPDEKPVHSRRGKPVIPAWEDVLLGVRSGGQR
;
A
#
# COMPACT_ATOMS: atom_id res chain seq x y z
N MET A 1 -11.78 -47.81 -45.92
CA MET A 1 -12.50 -48.05 -44.65
C MET A 1 -13.76 -48.83 -45.02
N ARG A 2 -14.11 -49.93 -44.33
CA ARG A 2 -15.39 -50.64 -44.58
C ARG A 2 -16.47 -49.96 -43.76
N GLU A 3 -17.63 -49.71 -44.36
CA GLU A 3 -18.77 -49.11 -43.68
C GLU A 3 -19.58 -50.19 -42.97
N LEU A 4 -20.11 -49.86 -41.78
CA LEU A 4 -20.96 -50.76 -41.00
C LEU A 4 -22.35 -50.14 -40.85
N LYS A 5 -23.39 -50.95 -41.01
CA LYS A 5 -24.78 -50.53 -40.82
C LYS A 5 -25.26 -50.91 -39.43
N VAL A 6 -25.82 -49.96 -38.68
CA VAL A 6 -26.41 -50.25 -37.37
C VAL A 6 -27.76 -50.94 -37.59
N VAL A 7 -27.91 -52.15 -37.04
CA VAL A 7 -29.11 -52.99 -37.20
C VAL A 7 -29.98 -52.96 -35.95
N GLY A 8 -29.39 -52.79 -34.76
CA GLY A 8 -30.16 -52.70 -33.52
C GLY A 8 -29.30 -52.56 -32.27
N LEU A 9 -29.96 -52.68 -31.11
CA LEU A 9 -29.33 -52.75 -29.79
C LEU A 9 -29.35 -54.20 -29.30
N ASP A 10 -28.32 -54.58 -28.57
CA ASP A 10 -28.26 -55.86 -27.85
C ASP A 10 -29.28 -55.90 -26.70
N ALA A 11 -29.59 -57.10 -26.18
CA ALA A 11 -30.64 -57.32 -25.18
C ALA A 11 -30.47 -56.46 -23.91
N ASP A 12 -29.23 -56.20 -23.50
CA ASP A 12 -28.90 -55.37 -22.33
C ASP A 12 -28.81 -53.86 -22.64
N SER A 13 -29.08 -53.43 -23.87
CA SER A 13 -28.95 -52.04 -24.35
C SER A 13 -27.55 -51.41 -24.15
N LYS A 14 -26.53 -52.22 -23.86
CA LYS A 14 -25.13 -51.79 -23.66
C LYS A 14 -24.30 -51.78 -24.95
N TYR A 15 -24.77 -52.48 -25.99
CA TYR A 15 -24.05 -52.63 -27.26
C TYR A 15 -24.96 -52.34 -28.44
N LEU A 16 -24.43 -51.68 -29.47
CA LEU A 16 -25.00 -51.59 -30.80
C LEU A 16 -24.54 -52.80 -31.62
N ILE A 17 -25.48 -53.41 -32.34
CA ILE A 17 -25.21 -54.47 -33.29
C ILE A 17 -25.08 -53.83 -34.67
N CYS A 18 -23.92 -54.02 -35.28
CA CYS A 18 -23.57 -53.50 -36.58
C CYS A 18 -23.34 -54.66 -37.56
N GLU A 19 -23.75 -54.49 -38.82
CA GLU A 19 -23.56 -55.45 -39.90
C GLU A 19 -22.62 -54.88 -40.96
N GLY A 20 -21.71 -55.72 -41.44
CA GLY A 20 -20.80 -55.41 -42.55
C GLY A 20 -21.45 -55.58 -43.91
N ASP A 21 -20.63 -55.80 -44.93
CA ASP A 21 -21.06 -55.90 -46.33
C ASP A 21 -21.69 -57.28 -46.65
N GLY A 22 -21.53 -58.26 -45.75
CA GLY A 22 -22.14 -59.58 -45.83
C GLY A 22 -22.98 -59.90 -44.60
N PRO A 23 -24.08 -60.67 -44.74
CA PRO A 23 -25.05 -60.95 -43.66
C PRO A 23 -24.47 -61.74 -42.47
N GLU A 24 -23.33 -62.40 -42.68
CA GLU A 24 -22.59 -63.17 -41.67
C GLU A 24 -21.59 -62.31 -40.87
N GLU A 25 -21.33 -61.06 -41.29
CA GLU A 25 -20.35 -60.18 -40.66
C GLU A 25 -21.02 -59.26 -39.63
N ARG A 26 -21.31 -59.79 -38.44
CA ARG A 26 -21.89 -59.02 -37.33
C ARG A 26 -20.83 -58.58 -36.34
N PHE A 27 -20.87 -57.30 -35.98
CA PHE A 27 -19.98 -56.66 -35.03
C PHE A 27 -20.79 -56.06 -33.86
N ARG A 28 -20.19 -56.06 -32.67
CA ARG A 28 -20.75 -55.41 -31.48
C ARG A 28 -19.92 -54.19 -31.12
N LEU A 29 -20.56 -53.04 -31.02
CA LEU A 29 -19.94 -51.78 -30.61
C LEU A 29 -20.50 -51.35 -29.26
N LYS A 30 -19.63 -51.01 -28.30
CA LYS A 30 -20.07 -50.60 -26.97
C LYS A 30 -20.72 -49.21 -27.04
N ALA A 31 -21.90 -49.08 -26.43
CA ALA A 31 -22.64 -47.82 -26.37
C ALA A 31 -22.29 -47.03 -25.08
N ASP A 32 -21.01 -46.71 -24.92
CA ASP A 32 -20.52 -45.91 -23.80
C ASP A 32 -20.47 -44.41 -24.11
N ASP A 33 -20.09 -43.62 -23.09
CA ASP A 33 -20.07 -42.17 -23.20
C ASP A 33 -19.04 -41.68 -24.21
N GLU A 34 -17.99 -42.46 -24.51
CA GLU A 34 -17.01 -42.15 -25.55
C GLU A 34 -17.65 -42.17 -26.94
N LEU A 35 -18.42 -43.23 -27.27
CA LEU A 35 -19.19 -43.27 -28.52
C LEU A 35 -20.21 -42.11 -28.60
N ARG A 36 -20.86 -41.77 -27.48
CA ARG A 36 -21.81 -40.64 -27.42
C ARG A 36 -21.11 -39.30 -27.66
N THR A 37 -19.93 -39.09 -27.09
CA THR A 37 -19.13 -37.87 -27.29
C THR A 37 -18.70 -37.71 -28.74
N VAL A 38 -18.24 -38.79 -29.38
CA VAL A 38 -17.83 -38.78 -30.79
C VAL A 38 -19.01 -38.47 -31.72
N LEU A 39 -20.18 -39.09 -31.49
CA LEU A 39 -21.38 -38.87 -32.29
C LEU A 39 -21.98 -37.48 -32.14
N ARG A 40 -21.86 -36.86 -30.95
CA ARG A 40 -22.37 -35.50 -30.69
C ARG A 40 -21.58 -34.42 -31.43
N GLY A 41 -20.43 -34.76 -32.03
CA GLY A 41 -19.59 -33.79 -32.72
C GLY A 41 -19.04 -32.71 -31.78
N GLU A 42 -19.03 -32.98 -30.47
CA GLU A 42 -18.30 -32.16 -29.51
C GLU A 42 -16.82 -32.33 -29.84
N LYS A 43 -16.31 -31.44 -30.69
CA LYS A 43 -14.89 -31.15 -30.73
C LYS A 43 -14.50 -30.90 -29.28
N LYS A 44 -13.76 -31.84 -28.68
CA LYS A 44 -12.80 -31.46 -27.64
C LYS A 44 -12.01 -30.33 -28.29
N TYR A 45 -12.31 -29.09 -27.92
CA TYR A 45 -11.38 -28.01 -28.09
C TYR A 45 -10.06 -28.57 -27.60
N PRO A 46 -8.97 -28.45 -28.38
CA PRO A 46 -7.70 -29.02 -27.97
C PRO A 46 -7.49 -28.55 -26.55
N GLU A 47 -7.39 -29.51 -25.63
CA GLU A 47 -6.87 -29.23 -24.31
C GLU A 47 -5.64 -28.38 -24.59
N GLN A 48 -5.69 -27.14 -24.08
CA GLN A 48 -4.48 -26.33 -23.98
C GLN A 48 -3.41 -27.30 -23.50
N PRO A 49 -2.24 -27.37 -24.16
CA PRO A 49 -1.21 -28.30 -23.72
C PRO A 49 -1.12 -28.12 -22.21
N GLN A 50 -1.35 -29.20 -21.45
CA GLN A 50 -0.95 -29.24 -20.06
C GLN A 50 0.57 -29.10 -20.09
N LEU A 51 1.02 -27.87 -20.29
CA LEU A 51 2.18 -27.35 -19.61
C LEU A 51 1.92 -27.76 -18.17
N GLU A 52 2.81 -28.57 -17.62
CA GLU A 52 3.01 -28.64 -16.19
C GLU A 52 3.22 -27.21 -15.72
N ILE A 53 2.12 -26.50 -15.47
CA ILE A 53 2.12 -25.25 -14.75
C ILE A 53 2.47 -25.73 -13.35
N GLU A 54 3.77 -25.70 -13.04
CA GLU A 54 4.20 -25.41 -11.68
C GLU A 54 3.19 -24.41 -11.16
N VAL A 55 2.40 -24.81 -10.15
CA VAL A 55 1.34 -24.00 -9.57
C VAL A 55 2.02 -22.79 -8.95
N THR A 56 2.37 -21.84 -9.80
CA THR A 56 2.84 -20.53 -9.44
C THR A 56 1.63 -19.95 -8.76
N ASN A 57 1.78 -19.64 -7.48
CA ASN A 57 0.79 -19.07 -6.58
C ASN A 57 0.32 -17.67 -7.06
N MET A 58 -0.11 -17.56 -8.31
CA MET A 58 -0.54 -16.35 -8.98
C MET A 58 -2.00 -16.13 -8.62
N LEU A 59 -2.27 -15.02 -7.93
CA LEU A 59 -3.63 -14.57 -7.68
C LEU A 59 -4.41 -14.43 -9.00
N SER A 60 -5.65 -14.86 -8.97
CA SER A 60 -6.62 -14.59 -10.03
C SER A 60 -6.91 -13.07 -10.12
N PRO A 61 -7.36 -12.56 -11.28
CA PRO A 61 -7.77 -11.17 -11.42
C PRO A 61 -8.80 -10.73 -10.36
N LYS A 62 -9.74 -11.62 -10.01
CA LYS A 62 -10.77 -11.39 -9.00
C LYS A 62 -10.16 -11.21 -7.61
N GLU A 63 -9.18 -12.01 -7.24
CA GLU A 63 -8.49 -11.90 -5.94
C GLU A 63 -7.61 -10.66 -5.86
N ILE A 64 -6.92 -10.31 -6.95
CA ILE A 64 -6.17 -9.04 -7.04
C ILE A 64 -7.13 -7.88 -6.79
N GLN A 65 -8.24 -7.82 -7.52
CA GLN A 65 -9.24 -6.77 -7.37
C GLN A 65 -9.86 -6.73 -5.97
N ALA A 66 -10.16 -7.88 -5.38
CA ALA A 66 -10.70 -7.96 -4.01
C ALA A 66 -9.71 -7.40 -2.98
N LYS A 67 -8.43 -7.79 -3.06
CA LYS A 67 -7.38 -7.28 -2.17
C LYS A 67 -7.17 -5.78 -2.32
N ILE A 68 -7.12 -5.27 -3.56
CA ILE A 68 -7.01 -3.83 -3.82
C ILE A 68 -8.26 -3.09 -3.30
N ARG A 69 -9.46 -3.66 -3.47
CA ARG A 69 -10.71 -3.04 -2.96
C ARG A 69 -10.75 -2.96 -1.44
N ALA A 70 -10.08 -3.89 -0.76
CA ALA A 70 -9.89 -3.92 0.68
C ALA A 70 -8.76 -3.01 1.19
N GLY A 71 -8.17 -2.17 0.33
CA GLY A 71 -7.18 -1.17 0.72
C GLY A 71 -5.72 -1.55 0.47
N ALA A 72 -5.43 -2.78 0.04
CA ALA A 72 -4.06 -3.16 -0.29
C ALA A 72 -3.51 -2.31 -1.46
N SER A 73 -2.22 -1.96 -1.39
CA SER A 73 -1.49 -1.35 -2.50
C SER A 73 -1.11 -2.41 -3.54
N VAL A 74 -0.85 -1.96 -4.77
CA VAL A 74 -0.40 -2.83 -5.86
C VAL A 74 0.90 -3.54 -5.48
N GLU A 75 1.81 -2.82 -4.83
CA GLU A 75 3.10 -3.30 -4.36
C GLU A 75 2.94 -4.36 -3.28
N GLN A 76 2.04 -4.15 -2.31
CA GLN A 76 1.74 -5.14 -1.28
C GLN A 76 1.12 -6.40 -1.85
N VAL A 77 0.18 -6.28 -2.80
CA VAL A 77 -0.44 -7.44 -3.43
C VAL A 77 0.60 -8.25 -4.22
N ALA A 78 1.44 -7.57 -5.02
CA ALA A 78 2.51 -8.21 -5.77
C ALA A 78 3.51 -8.94 -4.86
N ALA A 79 3.96 -8.28 -3.77
CA ALA A 79 4.89 -8.87 -2.81
C ALA A 79 4.27 -10.06 -2.06
N ALA A 80 3.01 -9.96 -1.65
CA ALA A 80 2.33 -11.02 -0.89
C ALA A 80 2.00 -12.27 -1.75
N SER A 81 1.76 -12.10 -3.04
CA SER A 81 1.47 -13.22 -3.95
C SER A 81 2.65 -13.70 -4.77
N GLY A 82 3.80 -13.01 -4.71
CA GLY A 82 4.91 -13.25 -5.64
C GLY A 82 4.56 -12.95 -7.11
N SER A 83 3.48 -12.20 -7.36
CA SER A 83 3.08 -11.82 -8.71
C SER A 83 3.89 -10.65 -9.22
N GLU A 84 4.13 -10.64 -10.53
CA GLU A 84 4.79 -9.50 -11.17
C GLU A 84 3.96 -8.22 -11.01
N LEU A 85 4.63 -7.12 -10.66
CA LEU A 85 3.99 -5.83 -10.42
C LEU A 85 3.18 -5.33 -11.63
N SER A 86 3.67 -5.54 -12.86
CA SER A 86 2.97 -5.12 -14.08
C SER A 86 1.62 -5.84 -14.27
N ARG A 87 1.58 -7.15 -13.94
CA ARG A 87 0.36 -7.97 -13.97
C ARG A 87 -0.67 -7.45 -12.96
N VAL A 88 -0.25 -7.17 -11.73
CA VAL A 88 -1.15 -6.64 -10.69
C VAL A 88 -1.72 -5.28 -11.12
N ARG A 89 -0.89 -4.37 -11.66
CA ARG A 89 -1.32 -3.05 -12.15
C ARG A 89 -2.43 -3.13 -13.19
N ARG A 90 -2.35 -4.06 -14.13
CA ARG A 90 -3.35 -4.24 -15.20
C ARG A 90 -4.76 -4.50 -14.64
N PHE A 91 -4.86 -5.24 -13.53
CA PHE A 91 -6.15 -5.57 -12.91
C PHE A 91 -6.54 -4.62 -11.78
N ALA A 92 -5.58 -3.89 -11.20
CA ALA A 92 -5.81 -2.93 -10.13
C ALA A 92 -6.46 -1.63 -10.61
N HIS A 93 -6.14 -1.15 -11.82
CA HIS A 93 -6.56 0.18 -12.28
C HIS A 93 -8.08 0.47 -12.17
N PRO A 94 -9.00 -0.43 -12.57
CA PRO A 94 -10.43 -0.19 -12.40
C PRO A 94 -10.85 0.00 -10.93
N VAL A 95 -10.26 -0.78 -10.03
CA VAL A 95 -10.58 -0.71 -8.59
C VAL A 95 -9.94 0.52 -7.94
N LEU A 96 -8.74 0.91 -8.38
CA LEU A 96 -8.12 2.15 -7.95
C LEU A 96 -8.96 3.37 -8.36
N LEU A 97 -9.61 3.34 -9.53
CA LEU A 97 -10.54 4.38 -9.94
C LEU A 97 -11.81 4.40 -9.07
N GLU A 98 -12.36 3.23 -8.71
CA GLU A 98 -13.46 3.14 -7.74
C GLU A 98 -13.08 3.78 -6.39
N ARG A 99 -11.89 3.47 -5.88
CA ARG A 99 -11.33 4.00 -4.62
C ARG A 99 -11.14 5.51 -4.69
N PHE A 100 -10.53 5.99 -5.77
CA PHE A 100 -10.33 7.42 -6.01
C PHE A 100 -11.67 8.17 -6.02
N ARG A 101 -12.67 7.66 -6.76
CA ARG A 101 -14.01 8.26 -6.80
C ARG A 101 -14.69 8.26 -5.43
N ALA A 102 -14.51 7.21 -4.64
CA ALA A 102 -15.05 7.16 -3.28
C ALA A 102 -14.38 8.18 -2.37
N ALA A 103 -13.06 8.39 -2.51
CA ALA A 103 -12.34 9.43 -1.80
C ALA A 103 -12.83 10.83 -2.22
N GLU A 104 -13.02 11.09 -3.52
CA GLU A 104 -13.58 12.36 -4.02
C GLU A 104 -14.95 12.66 -3.40
N LEU A 105 -15.87 11.68 -3.42
CA LEU A 105 -17.19 11.83 -2.82
C LEU A 105 -17.11 12.08 -1.30
N ALA A 106 -16.21 11.39 -0.60
CA ALA A 106 -16.03 11.61 0.82
C ALA A 106 -15.43 12.98 1.14
N THR A 107 -14.51 13.49 0.33
CA THR A 107 -13.95 14.83 0.52
C THR A 107 -14.99 15.93 0.33
N ALA A 108 -16.01 15.68 -0.50
CA ALA A 108 -17.16 16.57 -0.71
C ALA A 108 -18.30 16.37 0.31
N ALA A 109 -18.18 15.38 1.21
CA ALA A 109 -19.18 15.10 2.23
C ALA A 109 -18.94 15.93 3.51
N HIS A 110 -19.93 15.93 4.40
CA HIS A 110 -19.94 16.79 5.58
C HIS A 110 -19.48 16.06 6.85
N PRO A 111 -18.43 16.55 7.55
CA PRO A 111 -18.01 15.99 8.83
C PRO A 111 -19.12 16.02 9.88
N MET A 112 -19.24 14.94 10.63
CA MET A 112 -20.20 14.81 11.73
C MET A 112 -19.56 15.32 13.03
N LEU A 113 -20.02 16.47 13.52
CA LEU A 113 -19.60 17.10 14.76
C LEU A 113 -20.59 16.80 15.91
N ALA A 114 -20.28 17.28 17.11
CA ALA A 114 -21.12 17.07 18.30
C ALA A 114 -22.49 17.75 18.21
N ASP A 115 -22.56 18.88 17.50
CA ASP A 115 -23.76 19.69 17.29
C ASP A 115 -24.52 19.36 15.99
N GLY A 116 -23.93 18.53 15.12
CA GLY A 116 -24.55 18.11 13.86
C GLY A 116 -23.56 18.05 12.69
N PRO A 117 -24.06 17.85 11.45
CA PRO A 117 -23.20 17.86 10.27
C PRO A 117 -22.66 19.27 10.03
N SER A 118 -21.36 19.37 9.79
CA SER A 118 -20.72 20.64 9.44
C SER A 118 -21.31 21.20 8.16
N VAL A 119 -21.41 22.54 8.10
CA VAL A 119 -21.77 23.26 6.87
C VAL A 119 -20.67 23.10 5.82
N LEU A 120 -19.41 23.05 6.26
CA LEU A 120 -18.26 22.87 5.38
C LEU A 120 -18.12 21.40 4.99
N THR A 121 -17.59 21.17 3.79
CA THR A 121 -17.16 19.85 3.36
C THR A 121 -15.92 19.40 4.13
N LEU A 122 -15.61 18.10 4.07
CA LEU A 122 -14.41 17.54 4.68
C LEU A 122 -13.15 18.22 4.13
N LEU A 123 -13.07 18.43 2.81
CA LEU A 123 -11.92 19.08 2.18
C LEU A 123 -11.73 20.51 2.69
N GLU A 124 -12.80 21.30 2.78
CA GLU A 124 -12.75 22.68 3.28
C GLU A 124 -12.35 22.72 4.75
N THR A 125 -12.94 21.83 5.57
CA THR A 125 -12.64 21.73 7.01
C THR A 125 -11.16 21.40 7.24
N VAL A 126 -10.66 20.36 6.57
CA VAL A 126 -9.25 19.96 6.65
C VAL A 126 -8.33 21.06 6.13
N SER A 127 -8.66 21.69 5.00
CA SER A 127 -7.84 22.76 4.43
C SER A 127 -7.74 23.95 5.38
N ALA A 128 -8.86 24.35 5.99
CA ALA A 128 -8.88 25.40 7.00
C ALA A 128 -8.04 25.03 8.23
N ALA A 129 -8.16 23.79 8.72
CA ALA A 129 -7.35 23.30 9.84
C ALA A 129 -5.84 23.33 9.52
N PHE A 130 -5.44 22.95 8.30
CA PHE A 130 -4.04 23.02 7.86
C PHE A 130 -3.52 24.45 7.80
N VAL A 131 -4.29 25.38 7.24
CA VAL A 131 -3.93 26.81 7.18
C VAL A 131 -3.74 27.38 8.59
N THR A 132 -4.69 27.13 9.49
CA THR A 132 -4.63 27.58 10.89
C THR A 132 -3.40 27.03 11.62
N ARG A 133 -2.96 25.81 11.28
CA ARG A 133 -1.77 25.15 11.85
C ARG A 133 -0.46 25.49 11.14
N GLY A 134 -0.49 26.33 10.11
CA GLY A 134 0.70 26.64 9.29
C GLY A 134 1.26 25.43 8.53
N LEU A 135 0.41 24.45 8.23
CA LEU A 135 0.75 23.27 7.44
C LEU A 135 0.45 23.50 5.96
N ASP A 136 1.22 22.84 5.11
CA ASP A 136 1.02 22.84 3.66
C ASP A 136 -0.19 21.97 3.27
N HIS A 137 -1.26 22.58 2.78
CA HIS A 137 -2.48 21.87 2.34
C HIS A 137 -2.41 21.36 0.89
N ASP A 138 -1.39 21.73 0.11
CA ASP A 138 -1.29 21.31 -1.30
C ASP A 138 -0.75 19.88 -1.43
N LYS A 139 -0.15 19.35 -0.35
CA LYS A 139 0.49 18.03 -0.31
C LYS A 139 -0.33 17.01 0.48
N LEU A 140 -1.63 16.98 0.22
CA LEU A 140 -2.56 15.99 0.77
C LEU A 140 -2.78 14.85 -0.22
N SER A 141 -2.75 13.62 0.28
CA SER A 141 -3.12 12.43 -0.49
C SER A 141 -4.34 11.78 0.13
N TRP A 142 -5.36 11.57 -0.69
CA TRP A 142 -6.61 10.93 -0.29
C TRP A 142 -6.73 9.57 -0.94
N ASP A 143 -7.23 8.62 -0.17
CA ASP A 143 -7.56 7.27 -0.63
C ASP A 143 -8.78 6.77 0.12
N ALA A 144 -9.48 5.81 -0.44
CA ALA A 144 -10.64 5.20 0.20
C ALA A 144 -10.74 3.73 -0.16
N TRP A 145 -11.28 2.92 0.73
CA TRP A 145 -11.52 1.50 0.49
C TRP A 145 -12.76 1.03 1.25
N ARG A 146 -13.27 -0.13 0.85
CA ARG A 146 -14.37 -0.78 1.58
C ARG A 146 -13.81 -1.86 2.48
N ASN A 147 -14.15 -1.78 3.76
CA ASN A 147 -13.88 -2.85 4.71
C ASN A 147 -14.80 -4.05 4.44
N GLU A 148 -14.51 -5.19 5.07
CA GLU A 148 -15.33 -6.40 4.98
C GLU A 148 -16.80 -6.15 5.37
N ASP A 149 -17.03 -5.19 6.26
CA ASP A 149 -18.35 -4.73 6.71
C ASP A 149 -19.10 -3.85 5.68
N ASN A 150 -18.60 -3.71 4.45
CA ASN A 150 -19.12 -2.79 3.41
C ASN A 150 -19.11 -1.29 3.77
N ARG A 151 -18.49 -0.90 4.87
CA ARG A 151 -18.27 0.50 5.25
C ARG A 151 -17.07 1.08 4.50
N TRP A 152 -17.19 2.32 4.03
CA TRP A 152 -16.09 3.06 3.41
C TRP A 152 -15.20 3.66 4.48
N THR A 153 -13.92 3.33 4.43
CA THR A 153 -12.87 4.05 5.15
C THR A 153 -12.13 4.94 4.17
N VAL A 154 -11.93 6.18 4.57
CA VAL A 154 -11.24 7.22 3.82
C VAL A 154 -10.00 7.58 4.61
N GLN A 155 -8.85 7.58 3.96
CA GLN A 155 -7.58 7.93 4.56
C GLN A 155 -7.08 9.23 3.95
N LEU A 156 -6.74 10.17 4.81
CA LEU A 156 -5.94 11.33 4.50
C LEU A 156 -4.50 11.06 4.93
N ALA A 157 -3.56 11.23 4.01
CA ALA A 157 -2.13 11.14 4.26
C ALA A 157 -1.44 12.47 3.96
N TRP A 158 -0.56 12.90 4.86
CA TRP A 158 0.25 14.11 4.68
C TRP A 158 1.60 13.98 5.38
N LYS A 159 2.56 14.81 4.99
CA LYS A 159 3.91 14.80 5.55
C LYS A 159 4.22 16.12 6.24
N VAL A 160 4.73 16.04 7.47
CA VAL A 160 5.23 17.21 8.22
C VAL A 160 6.69 16.95 8.57
N GLY A 161 7.60 17.68 7.93
CA GLY A 161 9.04 17.43 8.04
C GLY A 161 9.39 16.02 7.58
N ARG A 162 9.79 15.16 8.53
CA ARG A 162 10.12 13.74 8.28
C ARG A 162 9.03 12.76 8.72
N SER A 163 7.95 13.26 9.31
CA SER A 163 6.86 12.44 9.82
C SER A 163 5.78 12.27 8.76
N ASP A 164 5.42 11.02 8.49
CA ASP A 164 4.25 10.66 7.70
C ASP A 164 3.06 10.53 8.67
N ASN A 165 1.98 11.24 8.38
CA ASN A 165 0.80 11.29 9.23
C ASN A 165 -0.39 10.78 8.44
N LEU A 166 -1.28 10.08 9.14
CA LEU A 166 -2.50 9.51 8.59
C LEU A 166 -3.68 9.92 9.48
N ALA A 167 -4.83 10.13 8.86
CA ALA A 167 -6.11 10.32 9.53
C ALA A 167 -7.16 9.50 8.80
N HIS A 168 -7.99 8.79 9.56
CA HIS A 168 -9.00 7.89 9.01
C HIS A 168 -10.40 8.37 9.33
N PHE A 169 -11.26 8.30 8.32
CA PHE A 169 -12.65 8.68 8.41
C PHE A 169 -13.55 7.57 7.87
N SER A 170 -14.77 7.47 8.41
CA SER A 170 -15.82 6.60 7.90
C SER A 170 -16.80 7.41 7.07
N PHE A 171 -17.00 7.03 5.81
CA PHE A 171 -17.88 7.72 4.86
C PHE A 171 -19.21 7.00 4.68
N SER A 172 -20.31 7.74 4.85
CA SER A 172 -21.67 7.28 4.61
C SER A 172 -22.32 8.10 3.48
N PRO A 173 -22.52 7.51 2.29
CA PRO A 173 -23.20 8.20 1.18
C PRO A 173 -24.63 8.61 1.55
N GLY A 174 -25.06 9.79 1.10
CA GLY A 174 -26.41 10.31 1.38
C GLY A 174 -26.89 11.30 0.33
N ALA A 175 -28.14 11.74 0.44
CA ALA A 175 -28.80 12.61 -0.55
C ALA A 175 -28.12 13.98 -0.74
N HIS A 176 -27.40 14.46 0.27
CA HIS A 176 -26.70 15.75 0.27
C HIS A 176 -25.17 15.57 0.25
N GLY A 177 -24.66 14.65 -0.56
CA GLY A 177 -23.22 14.34 -0.62
C GLY A 177 -22.74 13.34 0.43
N GLY A 178 -23.48 13.18 1.54
CA GLY A 178 -23.21 12.20 2.59
C GLY A 178 -22.52 12.81 3.81
N THR A 179 -22.18 11.95 4.77
CA THR A 179 -21.53 12.35 6.02
C THR A 179 -20.24 11.58 6.25
N VAL A 180 -19.35 12.19 7.02
CA VAL A 180 -18.05 11.62 7.37
C VAL A 180 -17.86 11.69 8.88
N THR A 181 -17.49 10.57 9.50
CA THR A 181 -17.18 10.50 10.94
C THR A 181 -15.70 10.20 11.14
N ALA A 182 -15.05 10.85 12.10
CA ALA A 182 -13.67 10.52 12.46
C ALA A 182 -13.58 9.11 13.06
N ILE A 183 -12.54 8.35 12.69
CA ILE A 183 -12.25 7.02 13.24
C ILE A 183 -11.15 7.09 14.30
N ASP A 184 -10.18 7.98 14.12
CA ASP A 184 -9.01 8.13 15.00
C ASP A 184 -8.83 9.55 15.53
N ASP A 185 -7.88 9.71 16.46
CA ASP A 185 -7.57 10.98 17.10
C ASP A 185 -7.07 12.03 16.09
N ALA A 186 -6.34 11.60 15.06
CA ALA A 186 -5.81 12.51 14.05
C ALA A 186 -6.93 13.10 13.19
N ALA A 187 -7.89 12.28 12.78
CA ALA A 187 -9.11 12.69 12.09
C ALA A 187 -9.98 13.59 12.98
N SER A 188 -10.18 13.21 14.25
CA SER A 188 -10.97 13.98 15.20
C SER A 188 -10.37 15.37 15.40
N ALA A 189 -9.06 15.44 15.62
CA ALA A 189 -8.34 16.70 15.73
C ALA A 189 -8.49 17.56 14.48
N LEU A 190 -8.52 16.99 13.27
CA LEU A 190 -8.62 17.76 12.02
C LEU A 190 -10.00 18.39 11.79
N ILE A 191 -11.07 17.76 12.26
CA ILE A 191 -12.44 18.26 12.06
C ILE A 191 -12.97 19.08 13.24
N ASP A 192 -12.33 18.98 14.40
CA ASP A 192 -12.68 19.75 15.60
C ASP A 192 -12.32 21.24 15.40
N PRO A 193 -13.31 22.14 15.35
CA PRO A 193 -13.08 23.58 15.15
C PRO A 193 -12.35 24.23 16.33
N ASP A 194 -12.49 23.67 17.54
CA ASP A 194 -11.93 24.21 18.78
C ASP A 194 -10.60 23.53 19.15
N PHE A 195 -10.01 22.76 18.22
CA PHE A 195 -8.79 22.02 18.49
C PHE A 195 -7.61 22.94 18.78
N GLU A 196 -7.25 23.07 20.05
CA GLU A 196 -5.96 23.58 20.49
C GLU A 196 -4.98 22.42 20.63
N GLN A 197 -3.84 22.48 19.94
CA GLN A 197 -2.83 21.44 20.09
C GLN A 197 -2.25 21.49 21.51
N PRO A 198 -2.48 20.47 22.37
CA PRO A 198 -1.96 20.51 23.72
C PRO A 198 -0.43 20.51 23.64
N LEU A 199 0.20 21.44 24.36
CA LEU A 199 1.65 21.51 24.45
C LEU A 199 2.16 20.18 25.02
N ARG A 200 2.76 19.32 24.20
CA ARG A 200 3.41 18.11 24.69
C ARG A 200 4.65 18.53 25.48
N PRO A 201 4.74 18.23 26.79
CA PRO A 201 5.94 18.52 27.54
C PRO A 201 7.09 17.71 26.96
N VAL A 202 8.13 18.40 26.50
CA VAL A 202 9.36 17.75 26.05
C VAL A 202 10.02 17.14 27.27
N ALA A 203 10.14 15.81 27.30
CA ALA A 203 10.91 15.13 28.33
C ALA A 203 12.34 15.70 28.33
N ARG A 204 12.87 16.03 29.52
CA ARG A 204 14.25 16.50 29.64
C ARG A 204 15.18 15.45 29.03
N VAL A 205 16.00 15.86 28.07
CA VAL A 205 17.04 15.02 27.49
C VAL A 205 17.95 14.57 28.63
N ALA A 206 18.04 13.27 28.87
CA ALA A 206 19.03 12.72 29.79
C ALA A 206 20.41 12.99 29.18
N HIS A 207 21.20 13.84 29.83
CA HIS A 207 22.62 13.97 29.52
C HIS A 207 23.28 12.64 29.90
N VAL A 208 23.69 11.87 28.90
CA VAL A 208 24.53 10.70 29.11
C VAL A 208 25.92 11.23 29.40
N ASP A 209 26.37 11.14 30.65
CA ASP A 209 27.74 11.46 31.02
C ASP A 209 28.68 10.47 30.32
N PHE A 210 29.31 10.92 29.24
CA PHE A 210 30.40 10.18 28.63
C PHE A 210 31.57 10.23 29.62
N GLN A 211 31.77 9.14 30.35
CA GLN A 211 32.88 8.98 31.26
C GLN A 211 34.19 9.03 30.45
N GLU A 212 34.86 10.17 30.51
CA GLU A 212 36.18 10.35 29.94
C GLU A 212 37.12 9.31 30.58
N PRO A 213 37.84 8.50 29.78
CA PRO A 213 38.65 7.42 30.32
C PRO A 213 39.67 8.00 31.29
N ALA A 214 39.59 7.59 32.55
CA ALA A 214 40.51 7.98 33.60
C ALA A 214 41.94 7.64 33.16
N VAL A 215 42.74 8.68 32.92
CA VAL A 215 44.18 8.55 32.71
C VAL A 215 44.76 7.92 33.97
N ALA A 216 45.29 6.69 33.83
CA ALA A 216 45.95 6.00 34.92
C ALA A 216 47.13 6.85 35.44
N PRO A 217 47.33 6.97 36.76
CA PRO A 217 48.44 7.73 37.30
C PRO A 217 49.77 7.01 36.97
N ALA A 218 50.65 7.70 36.25
CA ALA A 218 52.02 7.24 36.02
C ALA A 218 52.79 7.17 37.36
N PRO A 219 53.69 6.20 37.55
CA PRO A 219 54.43 6.03 38.79
C PRO A 219 55.39 7.21 39.04
N ALA A 220 55.43 7.62 40.32
CA ALA A 220 56.21 8.74 40.81
C ALA A 220 57.71 8.59 40.52
N ALA A 221 58.27 9.56 39.81
CA ALA A 221 59.70 9.80 39.71
C ALA A 221 60.02 11.21 40.21
N ALA A 222 61.10 11.29 40.97
CA ALA A 222 61.48 12.37 41.87
C ALA A 222 61.71 13.75 41.21
N ALA A 223 61.42 14.80 41.97
CA ALA A 223 61.89 16.17 41.71
C ALA A 223 63.41 16.27 42.01
N PRO A 224 64.16 17.20 41.40
CA PRO A 224 64.11 18.58 41.88
C PRO A 224 64.31 19.72 40.86
N ASP A 225 63.77 20.87 41.28
CA ASP A 225 64.18 22.29 41.14
C ASP A 225 64.16 23.13 39.84
N GLU A 226 63.66 24.35 40.11
CA GLU A 226 63.80 25.69 39.52
C GLU A 226 63.21 26.09 38.13
N LYS A 227 62.41 27.16 38.19
CA LYS A 227 61.86 28.03 37.12
C LYS A 227 63.01 28.86 36.48
N PRO A 228 62.94 29.41 35.23
CA PRO A 228 61.75 30.13 34.74
C PRO A 228 61.51 30.23 33.19
N VAL A 229 60.35 30.84 32.86
CA VAL A 229 59.87 31.48 31.60
C VAL A 229 60.09 30.79 30.24
N HIS A 230 58.98 30.43 29.57
CA HIS A 230 58.75 30.84 28.18
C HIS A 230 57.25 31.04 27.89
N SER A 231 56.89 32.30 27.64
CA SER A 231 55.63 32.71 27.05
C SER A 231 55.56 32.32 25.56
N ARG A 232 54.44 31.73 25.12
CA ARG A 232 53.68 32.01 23.87
C ARG A 232 53.10 30.75 23.21
N ARG A 233 51.78 30.73 23.12
CA ARG A 233 50.94 30.58 21.90
C ARG A 233 49.50 30.39 22.40
N GLY A 234 48.60 31.35 22.28
CA GLY A 234 48.12 31.93 21.02
C GLY A 234 46.91 31.14 20.58
N LYS A 235 45.71 31.49 21.10
CA LYS A 235 44.43 30.89 20.67
C LYS A 235 44.31 31.04 19.14
N PRO A 236 43.80 30.04 18.40
CA PRO A 236 43.58 30.20 16.98
C PRO A 236 42.55 31.33 16.78
N VAL A 237 42.96 32.40 16.09
CA VAL A 237 42.05 33.46 15.66
C VAL A 237 41.18 32.86 14.58
N ILE A 238 39.94 32.54 14.94
CA ILE A 238 38.91 32.16 13.98
C ILE A 238 38.45 33.46 13.32
N PRO A 239 38.51 33.58 11.99
CA PRO A 239 38.08 34.79 11.30
C PRO A 239 36.59 35.06 11.55
N ALA A 240 36.22 36.33 11.59
CA ALA A 240 34.82 36.72 11.69
C ALA A 240 34.08 36.31 10.40
N TRP A 241 32.81 35.92 10.53
CA TRP A 241 31.98 35.42 9.43
C TRP A 241 31.77 36.43 8.29
N GLU A 242 32.04 37.72 8.52
CA GLU A 242 31.97 38.77 7.50
C GLU A 242 33.14 38.68 6.50
N ASP A 243 34.33 38.20 6.92
CA ASP A 243 35.51 38.07 6.06
C ASP A 243 35.35 36.95 5.02
N VAL A 244 34.52 35.95 5.31
CA VAL A 244 34.25 34.81 4.41
C VAL A 244 33.25 35.18 3.32
N LEU A 245 32.33 36.10 3.59
CA LEU A 245 31.28 36.50 2.63
C LEU A 245 31.74 37.61 1.67
N LEU A 246 32.72 38.43 2.05
CA LEU A 246 33.14 39.58 1.26
C LEU A 246 34.45 39.37 0.47
N GLY A 247 35.11 38.22 0.61
CA GLY A 247 36.20 37.81 -0.29
C GLY A 247 37.43 38.73 -0.29
N VAL A 248 37.62 39.56 0.74
CA VAL A 248 38.78 40.44 0.90
C VAL A 248 39.53 40.05 2.17
N ARG A 249 40.72 39.51 1.99
CA ARG A 249 41.63 39.13 3.08
C ARG A 249 42.27 40.39 3.67
N SER A 250 41.75 40.85 4.80
CA SER A 250 42.36 41.90 5.63
C SER A 250 43.57 41.34 6.37
N GLY A 251 44.73 41.37 5.73
CA GLY A 251 46.00 40.99 6.34
C GLY A 251 46.93 42.19 6.57
N GLY A 252 46.98 42.68 7.81
CA GLY A 252 48.25 43.05 8.45
C GLY A 252 48.61 44.53 8.61
N GLN A 253 48.82 44.95 9.87
CA GLN A 253 50.04 45.54 10.46
C GLN A 253 49.65 46.16 11.82
N ARG A 254 50.30 45.90 12.96
CA ARG A 254 51.70 45.64 13.29
C ARG A 254 51.80 44.67 14.47
#